data_AF-A0A497LV02-F1
#
_entry.id   AF-A0A497LV02-F1
#
_cell.length_a   1.000
_cell.length_b   1.000
_cell.length_c   1.000
_cell.angle_alpha   90.00
_cell.angle_beta   90.00
_cell.angle_gamma   90.00
#
_symmetry.space_group_name_H-M   'P 1'
#
loop_
_entity.id
_entity.type
_entity.pdbx_description
1 polymer ?
#
loop_
_entity_poly.entity_id
_entity_poly.type
_entity_poly.pdbx_seq_one_letter_code
_entity_poly.pdbx_strand_id
1 'polypeptide(L)' 'AYMCSEKYYWRCHRRIISDYLVAKGHEVTHIIEDGKTGRHKLTRFAKIADGILIYPEHNRV' A
#
# COMPACT_ATOMS: atom_id res chain seq x y z
N ALA A 1 12.13 3.88 -7.72
CA ALA A 1 11.51 4.54 -6.55
C ALA A 1 10.39 5.47 -7.03
N TYR A 2 9.33 5.64 -6.26
CA TYR A 2 8.26 6.60 -6.55
C TYR A 2 7.95 7.42 -5.30
N MET A 3 7.51 8.65 -5.50
CA MET A 3 7.18 9.61 -4.43
C MET A 3 5.79 10.17 -4.70
N CYS A 4 5.14 10.74 -3.68
CA CYS A 4 4.07 11.69 -3.94
C CYS A 4 3.87 12.67 -2.79
N SER A 5 2.99 13.64 -3.02
CA SER A 5 2.92 14.89 -2.27
C SER A 5 2.37 14.77 -0.85
N GLU A 6 1.54 13.76 -0.54
CA GLU A 6 1.06 13.58 0.83
C GLU A 6 2.14 13.00 1.74
N LYS A 7 2.23 13.54 2.97
CA LYS A 7 3.12 13.04 4.03
C LYS A 7 2.80 11.59 4.43
N TYR A 8 1.53 11.23 4.47
CA TYR A 8 1.07 9.94 4.98
C TYR A 8 0.66 8.99 3.85
N TYR A 9 1.52 8.01 3.55
CA TYR A 9 1.30 7.03 2.47
C TYR A 9 -0.04 6.28 2.60
N TRP A 10 -0.54 6.08 3.83
CA TRP A 10 -1.79 5.35 4.08
C TRP A 10 -3.05 6.16 3.78
N ARG A 11 -2.93 7.46 3.49
CA ARG A 11 -4.04 8.35 3.14
C ARG A 11 -4.10 8.70 1.65
N CYS A 12 -3.17 8.23 0.84
CA CYS A 12 -3.13 8.51 -0.60
C CYS A 12 -3.25 7.24 -1.45
N HIS A 13 -3.44 7.43 -2.75
CA HIS A 13 -3.52 6.36 -3.74
C HIS A 13 -2.26 5.47 -3.82
N ARG A 14 -1.09 5.94 -3.36
CA ARG A 14 0.16 5.16 -3.35
C ARG A 14 0.09 3.94 -2.46
N ARG A 15 -0.80 3.93 -1.46
CA ARG A 15 -1.09 2.74 -0.67
C ARG A 15 -1.46 1.55 -1.57
N ILE A 16 -2.26 1.80 -2.62
CA ILE A 16 -2.72 0.78 -3.56
C ILE A 16 -1.56 0.21 -4.38
N ILE A 17 -0.68 1.08 -4.88
CA ILE A 17 0.53 0.68 -5.61
C ILE A 17 1.44 -0.17 -4.71
N SER A 18 1.58 0.23 -3.45
CA SER A 18 2.42 -0.46 -2.47
C SER A 18 1.86 -1.84 -2.11
N ASP A 19 0.54 -1.96 -1.95
CA ASP A 19 -0.14 -3.24 -1.76
C ASP A 19 0.11 -4.16 -2.96
N TYR A 20 0.02 -3.65 -4.19
CA TYR A 20 0.25 -4.42 -5.41
C TYR A 20 1.67 -4.99 -5.46
N LEU A 21 2.67 -4.15 -5.16
CA LEU A 21 4.08 -4.58 -5.13
C LEU A 21 4.33 -5.64 -4.05
N VAL A 22 3.78 -5.45 -2.85
CA VAL A 22 3.87 -6.44 -1.77
C VAL A 22 3.16 -7.74 -2.14
N ALA A 23 1.99 -7.67 -2.80
CA ALA A 23 1.28 -8.85 -3.29
C ALA A 23 2.06 -9.62 -4.36
N LYS A 24 2.97 -8.95 -5.09
CA LYS A 24 3.92 -9.57 -6.02
C LYS A 24 5.23 -10.06 -5.37
N GLY A 25 5.34 -9.96 -4.04
CA GLY A 25 6.51 -10.42 -3.29
C GLY A 25 7.63 -9.39 -3.17
N HIS A 26 7.43 -8.15 -3.62
CA HIS A 26 8.42 -7.10 -3.43
C HIS A 26 8.36 -6.52 -2.01
N GLU A 27 9.52 -6.11 -1.49
CA GLU A 27 9.57 -5.28 -0.28
C GLU A 27 9.39 -3.81 -0.65
N VAL A 28 8.49 -3.12 0.06
CA VAL A 28 8.25 -1.69 -0.10
C VAL A 28 8.56 -0.99 1.22
N THR A 29 9.43 0.02 1.17
CA THR A 29 9.80 0.86 2.31
C THR A 29 9.43 2.30 2.03
N HIS A 30 8.60 2.89 2.89
CA HIS A 30 8.20 4.28 2.81
C HIS A 30 9.20 5.17 3.53
N ILE A 31 9.67 6.22 2.87
CA ILE A 31 10.41 7.32 3.49
C ILE A 31 9.36 8.35 3.95
N ILE A 32 9.23 8.55 5.25
CA ILE A 32 8.14 9.34 5.84
C ILE A 32 8.63 10.77 6.16
N GLU A 33 9.78 10.85 6.80
CA GLU A 33 10.47 12.07 7.21
C GLU A 33 11.95 11.73 7.46
N ASP A 34 12.77 12.73 7.77
CA ASP A 34 14.19 12.52 7.99
C ASP A 34 14.46 11.45 9.05
N GLY A 35 15.33 10.49 8.73
CA GLY A 35 15.66 9.35 9.58
C GLY A 35 14.52 8.35 9.83
N LYS A 36 13.32 8.55 9.29
CA LYS A 36 12.15 7.71 9.58
C LYS A 36 11.62 7.03 8.33
N THR A 37 11.74 5.72 8.34
CA THR A 37 11.16 4.84 7.34
C THR A 37 10.12 3.90 7.94
N GLY A 38 9.25 3.35 7.11
CA GLY A 38 8.27 2.35 7.51
C GLY A 38 8.06 1.33 6.43
N ARG A 39 8.21 0.04 6.76
CA ARG A 39 7.90 -1.05 5.84
C ARG A 39 6.40 -1.07 5.55
N HIS A 40 6.04 -1.14 4.27
CA HIS A 40 4.66 -1.31 3.86
C HIS A 40 4.14 -2.66 4.33
N LYS A 41 3.00 -2.65 5.00
CA LYS A 41 2.22 -3.85 5.28
C LYS A 41 0.99 -3.81 4.40
N LEU A 42 0.58 -4.98 3.92
CA LEU A 42 -0.65 -5.11 3.15
C LEU A 42 -1.78 -4.41 3.91
N THR A 43 -2.49 -3.53 3.23
CA THR A 43 -3.56 -2.76 3.84
C THR A 43 -4.58 -3.69 4.50
N ARG A 44 -5.07 -3.34 5.70
CA ARG A 44 -5.93 -4.22 6.52
C ARG A 44 -7.15 -4.82 5.82
N PHE A 45 -7.66 -4.14 4.79
CA PHE A 45 -8.82 -4.57 4.03
C PHE A 45 -8.46 -5.19 2.67
N ALA A 46 -7.20 -5.08 2.25
CA ALA A 46 -6.70 -5.76 1.08
C ALA A 46 -6.50 -7.25 1.40
N LYS A 47 -6.85 -8.10 0.44
CA LYS A 47 -6.69 -9.55 0.51
C LYS A 47 -5.92 -10.04 -0.71
N ILE A 48 -5.25 -11.17 -0.57
CA ILE A 48 -4.61 -11.86 -1.70
C ILE A 48 -5.35 -13.19 -1.86
N ALA A 49 -5.91 -13.43 -3.05
CA ALA A 49 -6.49 -14.72 -3.44
C ALA A 49 -5.90 -15.12 -4.79
N ASP A 50 -5.37 -16.34 -4.89
CA ASP A 50 -4.75 -16.88 -6.11
C ASP A 50 -3.66 -15.96 -6.72
N GLY A 51 -2.89 -15.27 -5.85
CA GLY A 51 -1.86 -14.31 -6.27
C GLY A 51 -2.40 -13.00 -6.84
N ILE A 52 -3.71 -12.76 -6.73
CA ILE A 52 -4.41 -11.55 -7.13
C ILE A 52 -4.73 -10.72 -5.89
N LEU A 53 -4.39 -9.43 -5.95
CA LEU A 53 -4.74 -8.45 -4.94
C LEU A 53 -6.21 -8.03 -5.11
N ILE A 54 -7.00 -8.21 -4.05
CA ILE A 54 -8.44 -7.94 -4.02
C ILE A 54 -8.74 -6.91 -2.93
N TYR A 55 -9.63 -5.98 -3.25
CA TYR A 55 -10.20 -5.01 -2.31
C TYR A 55 -11.68 -5.30 -2.10
N PRO A 56 -12.25 -4.99 -0.92
CA PRO A 56 -13.67 -5.19 -0.68
C PRO A 56 -14.47 -4.31 -1.64
N GLU A 57 -15.62 -4.83 -2.08
CA GLU A 57 -16.58 -4.03 -2.82
C GLU A 57 -17.04 -2.84 -1.97
N HIS A 58 -17.15 -1.69 -2.60
CA HIS A 58 -17.77 -0.54 -1.98
C HIS A 58 -19.28 -0.80 -1.96
N ASN A 59 -19.78 -1.36 -0.86
CA ASN A 59 -21.21 -1.55 -0.68
C ASN A 59 -21.88 -0.16 -0.69
N ARG A 60 -22.55 0.19 -1.79
CA ARG A 60 -23.41 1.37 -1.87
C ARG A 60 -24.70 1.00 -1.14
N VAL A 61 -24.79 1.43 0.12
CA VAL A 61 -26.05 1.42 0.88
C VAL A 61 -26.94 2.54 0.33
#